data_AF-A0A3M5J8F4-F1
#
_entry.id   AF-A0A3M5J8F4-F1
#
_cell.length_a   1.000
_cell.length_b   1.000
_cell.length_c   1.000
_cell.angle_alpha   90.00
_cell.angle_beta   90.00
_cell.angle_gamma   90.00
#
_symmetry.space_group_name_H-M   'P 1'
#
loop_
_entity.id
_entity.type
_entity.pdbx_description
1 polymer ?
#
loop_
_entity_poly.entity_id
_entity_poly.type
_entity_poly.pdbx_seq_one_letter_code
_entity_poly.pdbx_strand_id
1 'polypeptide(L)' 'MATGNQGKSGSARVIYFLATPEVIYLVMAYPKSTKDSLTGAEKTELKLLTQKLKKEV' A
#
# COMPACT_ATOMS: atom_id res chain seq x y z
N MET A 1 3.55 4.84 10.07
CA MET A 1 3.31 6.30 10.25
C MET A 1 2.43 6.51 11.46
N ALA A 2 2.76 7.41 12.39
CA ALA A 2 1.82 7.82 13.44
C ALA A 2 0.65 8.59 12.79
N THR A 3 -0.58 8.37 13.25
CA THR A 3 -1.79 8.99 12.71
C THR A 3 -2.39 9.92 13.77
N GLY A 4 -2.30 11.23 13.57
CA GLY A 4 -2.78 12.23 14.53
C GLY A 4 -2.08 12.14 15.90
N ASN A 5 -2.86 12.19 16.99
CA ASN A 5 -2.35 12.17 18.37
C ASN A 5 -2.05 10.76 18.91
N GLN A 6 -2.09 9.72 18.07
CA GLN A 6 -1.84 8.33 18.48
C GLN A 6 -0.34 8.00 18.46
N GLY A 7 0.12 7.24 19.46
CA GLY A 7 1.49 6.73 19.51
C GLY A 7 1.81 5.76 18.36
N LYS A 8 3.09 5.34 18.24
CA LYS A 8 3.54 4.41 17.17
C LYS A 8 2.78 3.08 17.14
N SER A 9 2.14 2.68 18.24
CA SER A 9 1.26 1.51 18.32
C SER A 9 0.00 1.64 17.46
N GLY A 10 -0.57 2.83 17.30
CA GLY A 10 -1.72 3.14 16.44
C GLY A 10 -1.34 3.41 14.97
N SER A 11 -0.13 3.05 14.55
CA SER A 11 0.40 3.43 13.24
C SER A 11 -0.33 2.78 12.06
N ALA A 12 -0.23 3.40 10.88
CA ALA A 12 -0.72 2.85 9.61
C ALA A 12 0.38 2.13 8.82
N ARG A 13 -0.03 1.10 8.07
CA ARG A 13 0.71 0.43 6.99
C ARG A 13 0.29 1.05 5.66
N VAL A 14 1.25 1.28 4.78
CA VAL A 14 1.02 1.79 3.42
C VAL A 14 1.64 0.81 2.42
N ILE A 15 0.84 0.36 1.46
CA ILE A 15 1.31 -0.42 0.31
C ILE A 15 1.65 0.57 -0.80
N TYR A 16 2.86 0.48 -1.33
CA TYR A 16 3.33 1.33 -2.42
C TYR A 16 3.86 0.51 -3.59
N PHE A 17 3.86 1.12 -4.77
CA PHE A 17 4.44 0.59 -5.99
C PHE A 17 5.39 1.62 -6.59
N LEU A 18 6.67 1.27 -6.69
CA LEU A 18 7.66 2.08 -7.37
C LEU A 18 7.60 1.75 -8.87
N ALA A 19 7.06 2.66 -9.68
CA ALA A 19 6.86 2.43 -11.10
C ALA A 19 8.11 2.78 -11.93
N THR A 20 8.77 3.88 -11.58
CA THR A 20 10.10 4.30 -12.08
C THR A 20 10.96 4.72 -10.89
N PRO A 21 12.27 4.97 -11.05
CA PRO A 21 13.10 5.49 -9.96
C PRO A 21 12.57 6.80 -9.33
N GLU A 22 11.83 7.59 -10.11
CA GLU A 22 11.28 8.89 -9.72
C GLU A 22 9.80 8.86 -9.34
N VAL A 23 9.05 7.81 -9.73
CA VAL A 23 7.59 7.74 -9.54
C VAL A 23 7.20 6.60 -8.59
N ILE A 24 6.60 7.00 -7.46
CA ILE A 24 6.02 6.09 -6.46
C ILE A 24 4.51 6.30 -6.34
N TYR A 25 3.75 5.21 -6.49
CA TYR A 25 2.31 5.17 -6.25
C TYR A 25 2.02 4.65 -4.84
N LEU A 26 1.26 5.42 -4.05
CA LEU A 26 0.73 4.96 -2.76
C LEU A 26 -0.65 4.34 -3.00
N VAL A 27 -0.70 3.00 -3.00
CA VAL A 27 -1.85 2.23 -3.50
C VAL A 27 -2.92 2.05 -2.44
N MET A 28 -2.54 1.86 -1.19
CA MET A 28 -3.47 1.64 -0.09
C MET A 28 -2.83 2.00 1.25
N ALA A 29 -3.61 2.59 2.15
CA ALA A 29 -3.22 2.83 3.54
C ALA A 29 -4.27 2.23 4.49
N TYR A 30 -3.82 1.53 5.53
CA TYR A 30 -4.71 0.93 6.53
C TYR A 30 -4.06 0.90 7.92
N PRO A 31 -4.83 0.94 9.02
CA PRO A 31 -4.29 0.80 10.36
C PRO A 31 -3.55 -0.53 10.55
N LYS A 32 -2.41 -0.52 11.25
CA LYS A 32 -1.61 -1.73 11.54
C LYS A 32 -2.45 -2.83 12.21
N SER A 33 -3.45 -2.47 13.01
CA SER A 33 -4.35 -3.43 13.67
C SER A 33 -5.31 -4.17 12.72
N THR A 34 -5.50 -3.69 11.49
CA THR A 34 -6.55 -4.20 10.60
C THR A 34 -6.19 -5.55 10.00
N LYS A 35 -4.94 -5.70 9.56
CA LYS A 35 -4.51 -6.87 8.79
C LYS A 35 -3.00 -7.03 8.82
N ASP A 36 -2.53 -8.24 9.09
CA ASP A 36 -1.10 -8.56 9.06
C ASP A 36 -0.63 -9.18 7.73
N SER A 37 -1.51 -9.86 7.02
CA SER A 37 -1.17 -10.55 5.76
C SER A 37 -2.21 -10.31 4.66
N LEU A 38 -1.76 -10.29 3.42
CA LEU A 38 -2.64 -10.23 2.25
C LEU A 38 -3.05 -11.63 1.83
N THR A 39 -4.33 -11.80 1.53
CA THR A 39 -4.89 -13.01 0.93
C THR A 39 -4.38 -13.18 -0.51
N GLY A 40 -4.54 -14.38 -1.08
CA GLY A 40 -4.19 -14.63 -2.48
C GLY A 40 -4.99 -13.76 -3.47
N ALA A 41 -6.27 -13.53 -3.17
CA ALA A 41 -7.14 -12.68 -3.99
C ALA A 41 -6.66 -11.22 -4.00
N GLU A 42 -6.38 -10.63 -2.84
CA GLU A 42 -5.88 -9.26 -2.73
C GLU A 42 -4.55 -9.07 -3.44
N LYS A 43 -3.63 -10.05 -3.33
CA LYS A 43 -2.36 -10.01 -4.07
C LYS A 43 -2.60 -10.04 -5.59
N THR A 44 -3.59 -10.79 -6.04
CA THR A 44 -3.94 -10.88 -7.46
C THR A 44 -4.50 -9.55 -7.96
N GLU A 45 -5.39 -8.91 -7.20
CA GLU A 45 -5.92 -7.59 -7.53
C GLU A 45 -4.84 -6.50 -7.56
N LEU A 46 -3.96 -6.47 -6.54
CA LEU A 46 -2.82 -5.54 -6.51
C LEU A 46 -1.87 -5.76 -7.71
N LYS A 47 -1.67 -7.01 -8.13
CA LYS A 47 -0.87 -7.33 -9.32
C LYS A 47 -1.53 -6.81 -10.60
N LEU A 48 -2.85 -6.92 -10.74
CA LEU A 48 -3.57 -6.37 -11.88
C LEU A 48 -3.52 -4.83 -11.90
N LEU A 49 -3.63 -4.20 -10.73
CA LEU A 49 -3.55 -2.76 -10.59
C LEU A 49 -2.15 -2.23 -10.97
N THR A 50 -1.09 -2.82 -10.45
CA THR A 50 0.28 -2.39 -10.76
C THR A 50 0.63 -2.55 -12.24
N GLN A 51 0.08 -3.55 -12.93
CA GLN A 51 0.22 -3.68 -14.39
C GLN A 51 -0.45 -2.54 -15.17
N LYS A 52 -1.57 -2.01 -14.68
CA LYS A 52 -2.23 -0.86 -15.28
C LYS A 52 -1.44 0.42 -15.03
N LEU A 53 -1.03 0.65 -13.79
CA LEU A 53 -0.24 1.83 -13.40
C LEU A 53 1.10 1.90 -14.15
N LYS A 54 1.76 0.77 -14.38
CA LYS A 54 3.01 0.72 -15.17
C LYS A 54 2.82 1.13 -16.63
N LYS A 55 1.60 1.12 -17.18
CA LYS A 55 1.35 1.57 -18.56
C LYS A 55 1.12 3.09 -18.65
N GLU A 56 0.94 3.77 -17.52
CA GLU A 56 0.69 5.21 -17.46
C GLU A 56 1.98 6.04 -17.37
N VAL A 57 3.12 5.40 -17.13
CA VAL A 57 4.45 6.01 -16.96
C VAL A 57 5.52 5.28 -17.75
#